data_AF-A0A4Y2SCN7-F1
#
_entry.id   AF-A0A4Y2SCN7-F1
#
_cell.length_a   1.000
_cell.length_b   1.000
_cell.length_c   1.000
_cell.angle_alpha   90.00
_cell.angle_beta   90.00
_cell.angle_gamma   90.00
#
_symmetry.space_group_name_H-M   'P 1'
#
loop_
_entity.id
_entity.type
_entity.pdbx_description
1 polymer ?
#
loop_
_entity_poly.entity_id
_entity_poly.type
_entity_poly.pdbx_seq_one_letter_code
_entity_poly.pdbx_strand_id
1 'polypeptide(L)'
;MCMVNTRSQTKMAENADLLALLAEMKKSMEKGQERIEKEMRSGQKEIKKGQEDMKAGLEKRIEQIQAEMKKGQEEMKNRIKSHVENQVGGIKDHVKSCIERIEENVQSVKRYIGEVKGVVQRHTEEVEEKIQLKIGDIEKRLCKLEDRPLNFQANPELAYFRPTVKSLTFDGQTSWTLFETQFDVVSSANGWNNRVKASQLVASLRGTAAEVL
;
A
#
# COMPACT_ATOMS: atom_id res chain seq x y z
N MET A 1 5.60 -31.18 -137.73
CA MET A 1 6.48 -30.58 -136.69
C MET A 1 5.85 -29.36 -135.99
N CYS A 2 4.97 -28.58 -136.65
CA CYS A 2 4.36 -27.37 -136.07
C CYS A 2 3.37 -27.59 -134.90
N MET A 3 2.49 -28.61 -134.93
CA MET A 3 1.48 -28.79 -133.87
C MET A 3 2.06 -29.19 -132.50
N VAL A 4 3.19 -29.91 -132.48
CA VAL A 4 3.86 -30.34 -131.23
C VAL A 4 4.50 -29.13 -130.52
N ASN A 5 4.94 -28.13 -131.29
CA ASN A 5 5.57 -26.91 -130.75
C ASN A 5 4.54 -26.00 -130.04
N THR A 6 3.36 -25.82 -130.62
CA THR A 6 2.28 -25.01 -130.01
C THR A 6 1.76 -25.62 -128.71
N ARG A 7 1.62 -26.95 -128.63
CA ARG A 7 1.20 -27.65 -127.39
C ARG A 7 2.23 -27.53 -126.27
N SER A 8 3.53 -27.51 -126.61
CA SER A 8 4.61 -27.30 -125.64
C SER A 8 4.62 -25.86 -125.10
N GLN A 9 4.39 -24.88 -125.97
CA GLN A 9 4.30 -23.46 -125.61
C GLN A 9 3.09 -23.15 -124.71
N THR A 10 1.92 -23.73 -124.98
CA THR A 10 0.74 -23.58 -124.11
C THR A 10 0.98 -24.17 -122.72
N LYS A 11 1.61 -25.35 -122.62
CA LYS A 11 2.00 -25.94 -121.32
C LYS A 11 3.02 -25.10 -120.56
N MET A 12 3.94 -24.43 -121.27
CA MET A 12 4.90 -23.52 -120.63
C MET A 12 4.21 -22.26 -120.09
N ALA A 13 3.21 -21.73 -120.80
CA ALA A 13 2.40 -20.61 -120.32
C ALA A 13 1.57 -20.99 -119.08
N GLU A 14 0.87 -22.13 -119.11
CA GLU A 14 0.10 -22.65 -117.97
C GLU A 14 0.97 -22.88 -116.71
N ASN A 15 2.20 -23.39 -116.88
CA ASN A 15 3.14 -23.55 -115.78
C ASN A 15 3.65 -22.21 -115.21
N ALA A 16 3.80 -21.18 -116.05
CA ALA A 16 4.20 -19.85 -115.61
C ALA A 16 3.09 -19.17 -114.80
N ASP A 17 1.83 -19.30 -115.23
CA ASP A 17 0.66 -18.80 -114.51
C ASP A 17 0.49 -19.50 -113.15
N LEU A 18 0.74 -20.82 -113.09
CA LEU A 18 0.75 -21.58 -111.83
C LEU A 18 1.83 -21.08 -110.85
N LEU A 19 3.04 -20.79 -111.35
CA LEU A 19 4.14 -20.25 -110.53
C LEU A 19 3.84 -18.84 -110.01
N ALA A 20 3.20 -18.00 -110.82
CA ALA A 20 2.76 -16.66 -110.41
C ALA A 20 1.70 -16.74 -109.30
N LEU A 21 0.70 -17.62 -109.46
CA LEU A 21 -0.30 -17.91 -108.42
C LEU A 21 0.33 -18.40 -107.11
N LEU A 22 1.32 -19.30 -107.18
CA LEU A 22 2.04 -19.79 -106.00
C LEU A 22 2.82 -18.67 -105.29
N ALA A 23 3.45 -17.77 -106.05
CA ALA A 23 4.17 -16.62 -105.50
C ALA A 23 3.22 -15.62 -104.80
N GLU A 24 2.04 -15.36 -105.38
CA GLU A 24 1.00 -14.52 -104.78
C GLU A 24 0.42 -15.16 -103.51
N MET A 25 0.14 -16.48 -103.54
CA MET A 25 -0.29 -17.23 -102.37
C MET A 25 0.74 -17.14 -101.24
N LYS A 26 2.02 -17.38 -101.54
CA LYS A 26 3.12 -17.28 -100.55
C LYS A 26 3.21 -15.87 -99.95
N LYS A 27 3.16 -14.82 -100.78
CA LYS A 27 3.20 -13.42 -100.34
C LYS A 27 1.98 -13.06 -99.47
N SER A 28 0.80 -13.57 -99.81
CA SER A 28 -0.41 -13.38 -99.01
C SER A 28 -0.32 -14.07 -97.64
N MET A 29 0.26 -15.27 -97.61
CA MET A 29 0.50 -16.05 -96.39
C MET A 29 1.52 -15.37 -95.47
N GLU A 30 2.65 -14.89 -96.02
CA GLU A 30 3.65 -14.13 -95.27
C GLU A 30 3.05 -12.85 -94.66
N LYS A 31 2.25 -12.10 -95.43
CA LYS A 31 1.51 -10.94 -94.91
C LYS A 31 0.50 -11.30 -93.81
N GLY A 32 -0.14 -12.46 -93.92
CA GLY A 32 -1.04 -12.99 -92.90
C GLY A 32 -0.30 -13.29 -91.59
N GLN A 33 0.84 -13.98 -91.68
CA GLN A 33 1.71 -14.26 -90.53
C GLN A 33 2.25 -12.99 -89.87
N GLU A 34 2.71 -12.02 -90.66
CA GLU A 34 3.23 -10.75 -90.14
C GLU A 34 2.15 -9.94 -89.40
N ARG A 35 0.90 -9.94 -89.91
CA ARG A 35 -0.25 -9.33 -89.22
C ARG A 35 -0.54 -10.01 -87.88
N ILE A 36 -0.61 -11.34 -87.87
CA ILE A 36 -0.84 -12.11 -86.64
C ILE A 36 0.25 -11.83 -85.61
N GLU A 37 1.52 -11.79 -86.03
CA GLU A 37 2.64 -11.50 -85.14
C GLU A 37 2.56 -10.08 -84.57
N LYS A 38 2.22 -9.08 -85.40
CA LYS A 38 2.05 -7.69 -84.97
C LYS A 38 0.91 -7.56 -83.95
N GLU A 39 -0.25 -8.17 -84.22
CA GLU A 39 -1.39 -8.17 -83.30
C GLU A 39 -1.03 -8.85 -81.98
N MET A 40 -0.38 -10.01 -82.02
CA MET A 40 0.08 -10.71 -80.82
C MET A 40 1.07 -9.86 -80.00
N ARG A 41 2.05 -9.21 -80.65
CA ARG A 41 2.99 -8.30 -79.99
C ARG A 41 2.26 -7.09 -79.37
N SER A 42 1.27 -6.52 -80.06
CA SER A 42 0.49 -5.39 -79.51
C SER A 42 -0.36 -5.80 -78.32
N GLY A 43 -1.07 -6.94 -78.39
CA GLY A 43 -1.85 -7.47 -77.28
C GLY A 43 -0.99 -7.79 -76.07
N GLN A 44 0.21 -8.36 -76.26
CA GLN A 44 1.16 -8.57 -75.15
C GLN A 44 1.62 -7.27 -74.50
N LYS A 45 1.85 -6.20 -75.28
CA LYS A 45 2.22 -4.89 -74.73
C LYS A 45 1.09 -4.28 -73.90
N GLU A 46 -0.15 -4.38 -74.37
CA GLU A 46 -1.32 -3.90 -73.63
C GLU A 46 -1.54 -4.69 -72.34
N ILE A 47 -1.40 -6.02 -72.38
CA ILE A 47 -1.49 -6.86 -71.18
C ILE A 47 -0.41 -6.48 -70.16
N LYS A 48 0.86 -6.31 -70.59
CA LYS A 48 1.94 -5.88 -69.70
C LYS A 48 1.65 -4.52 -69.08
N LYS A 49 1.21 -3.55 -69.89
CA LYS A 49 0.84 -2.22 -69.40
C LYS A 49 -0.31 -2.29 -68.38
N GLY A 50 -1.36 -3.08 -68.67
CA GLY A 50 -2.47 -3.29 -67.74
C GLY A 50 -2.04 -3.95 -66.42
N GLN A 51 -1.06 -4.86 -66.45
CA GLN A 51 -0.47 -5.46 -65.25
C GLN A 51 0.34 -4.44 -64.44
N GLU A 52 1.12 -3.58 -65.10
CA GLU A 52 1.89 -2.50 -64.45
C GLU A 52 0.95 -1.48 -63.80
N ASP A 53 -0.10 -1.04 -64.50
CA ASP A 53 -1.11 -0.10 -63.98
C ASP A 53 -1.85 -0.71 -62.78
N MET A 54 -2.20 -1.99 -62.85
CA MET A 54 -2.84 -2.70 -61.73
C MET A 54 -1.89 -2.82 -60.53
N LYS A 55 -0.62 -3.15 -60.76
CA LYS A 55 0.39 -3.24 -59.70
C LYS A 55 0.59 -1.89 -59.01
N ALA A 56 0.77 -0.82 -59.78
CA ALA A 56 0.91 0.53 -59.25
C ALA A 56 -0.34 0.99 -58.47
N GLY A 57 -1.53 0.65 -58.96
CA GLY A 57 -2.79 0.92 -58.26
C GLY A 57 -2.89 0.19 -56.91
N LEU A 58 -2.43 -1.07 -56.84
CA LEU A 58 -2.39 -1.84 -55.61
C LEU A 58 -1.36 -1.29 -54.62
N GLU A 59 -0.15 -0.97 -55.07
CA GLU A 59 0.91 -0.36 -54.25
C GLU A 59 0.41 0.96 -53.63
N LYS A 60 -0.20 1.83 -54.42
CA LYS A 60 -0.77 3.10 -53.93
C LYS A 60 -1.85 2.89 -52.86
N ARG A 61 -2.72 1.89 -53.01
CA ARG A 61 -3.74 1.57 -51.99
C ARG A 61 -3.12 1.02 -50.71
N ILE A 62 -2.08 0.19 -50.80
CA ILE A 62 -1.36 -0.33 -49.64
C ILE A 62 -0.68 0.81 -48.88
N GLU A 63 0.00 1.72 -49.58
CA GLU A 63 0.63 2.90 -48.97
C GLU A 63 -0.40 3.79 -48.27
N GLN A 64 -1.55 4.04 -48.90
CA GLN A 64 -2.63 4.82 -48.29
C GLN A 64 -3.16 4.14 -47.02
N ILE A 65 -3.44 2.83 -47.05
CA ILE A 65 -3.91 2.07 -45.88
C ILE A 65 -2.87 2.13 -44.76
N GLN A 66 -1.59 1.97 -45.07
CA GLN A 66 -0.52 2.07 -44.08
C GLN A 66 -0.41 3.49 -43.48
N ALA A 67 -0.59 4.53 -44.29
CA ALA A 67 -0.56 5.92 -43.83
C ALA A 67 -1.75 6.23 -42.90
N GLU A 68 -2.96 5.80 -43.27
CA GLU A 68 -4.16 5.96 -42.44
C GLU A 68 -4.03 5.19 -41.13
N MET A 69 -3.49 3.97 -41.17
CA MET A 69 -3.25 3.18 -39.95
C MET A 69 -2.23 3.85 -39.02
N LYS A 70 -1.12 4.37 -39.56
CA LYS A 70 -0.13 5.12 -38.77
C LYS A 70 -0.75 6.39 -38.16
N LYS A 71 -1.54 7.12 -38.93
CA LYS A 71 -2.23 8.32 -38.47
C LYS A 71 -3.20 7.99 -37.33
N GLY A 72 -4.02 6.95 -37.48
CA GLY A 72 -4.96 6.51 -36.45
C GLY A 72 -4.27 6.04 -35.17
N GLN A 73 -3.14 5.34 -35.29
CA GLN A 73 -2.32 4.96 -34.13
C GLN A 73 -1.75 6.18 -33.39
N GLU A 74 -1.24 7.17 -34.13
CA GLU A 74 -0.66 8.37 -33.53
C GLU A 74 -1.73 9.25 -32.87
N GLU A 75 -2.90 9.40 -33.49
CA GLU A 75 -4.04 10.08 -32.88
C GLU A 75 -4.49 9.40 -31.58
N MET A 76 -4.60 8.07 -31.59
CA MET A 76 -4.97 7.29 -30.39
C MET A 76 -3.94 7.46 -29.27
N LYS A 77 -2.65 7.35 -29.61
CA LYS A 77 -1.54 7.55 -28.67
C LYS A 77 -1.56 8.94 -28.04
N ASN A 78 -1.75 9.99 -28.85
CA ASN A 78 -1.80 11.36 -28.36
C ASN A 78 -3.02 11.63 -27.48
N ARG A 79 -4.18 11.06 -27.81
CA ARG A 79 -5.38 11.14 -26.96
C ARG A 79 -5.17 10.46 -25.62
N ILE A 80 -4.60 9.25 -25.60
CA ILE A 80 -4.30 8.51 -24.37
C ILE A 80 -3.29 9.31 -23.53
N LYS A 81 -2.21 9.77 -24.14
CA LYS A 81 -1.17 10.55 -23.46
C LYS A 81 -1.76 11.79 -22.80
N SER A 82 -2.53 12.59 -23.55
CA SER A 82 -3.16 13.81 -23.00
C SER A 82 -4.18 13.49 -21.90
N HIS A 83 -4.98 12.42 -22.04
CA HIS A 83 -5.93 12.02 -21.00
C HIS A 83 -5.22 11.66 -19.69
N VAL A 84 -4.14 10.88 -19.77
CA VAL A 84 -3.33 10.50 -18.61
C VAL A 84 -2.67 11.74 -17.99
N GLU A 85 -2.07 12.62 -18.79
CA GLU A 85 -1.46 13.86 -18.30
C GLU A 85 -2.47 14.74 -17.56
N ASN A 86 -3.68 14.91 -18.10
CA ASN A 86 -4.74 15.68 -17.47
C ASN A 86 -5.22 15.04 -16.15
N GLN A 87 -5.42 13.72 -16.13
CA GLN A 87 -5.82 13.01 -14.91
C GLN A 87 -4.76 13.09 -13.82
N VAL A 88 -3.49 12.88 -14.18
CA VAL A 88 -2.36 12.99 -13.25
C VAL A 88 -2.23 14.42 -12.73
N GLY A 89 -2.43 15.43 -13.58
CA GLY A 89 -2.48 16.84 -13.17
C GLY A 89 -3.56 17.11 -12.13
N GLY A 90 -4.80 16.68 -12.40
CA GLY A 90 -5.91 16.85 -11.45
C GLY A 90 -5.68 16.13 -10.10
N ILE A 91 -5.13 14.90 -10.14
CA ILE A 91 -4.77 14.16 -8.93
C ILE A 91 -3.69 14.91 -8.14
N LYS A 92 -2.67 15.43 -8.81
CA LYS A 92 -1.60 16.20 -8.19
C LYS A 92 -2.14 17.44 -7.47
N ASP A 93 -3.06 18.16 -8.09
CA ASP A 93 -3.67 19.35 -7.49
C ASP A 93 -4.55 18.99 -6.28
N HIS A 94 -5.34 17.91 -6.38
CA HIS A 94 -6.12 17.41 -5.24
C HIS A 94 -5.23 16.99 -4.07
N VAL A 95 -4.16 16.23 -4.33
CA VAL A 95 -3.20 15.81 -3.30
C VAL A 95 -2.55 17.02 -2.65
N LYS A 96 -2.15 18.02 -3.44
CA LYS A 96 -1.58 19.27 -2.91
C LYS A 96 -2.55 19.97 -1.96
N SER A 97 -3.81 20.14 -2.36
CA SER A 97 -4.83 20.75 -1.51
C SER A 97 -5.10 19.95 -0.24
N CYS A 98 -5.11 18.61 -0.32
CA CYS A 98 -5.22 17.75 0.87
C CYS A 98 -4.04 17.95 1.84
N ILE A 99 -2.82 18.06 1.33
CA ILE A 99 -1.63 18.31 2.15
C ILE A 99 -1.76 19.65 2.87
N GLU A 100 -2.10 20.74 2.16
CA GLU A 100 -2.27 22.08 2.74
C GLU A 100 -3.30 22.06 3.88
N ARG A 101 -4.46 21.41 3.69
CA ARG A 101 -5.48 21.25 4.75
C ARG A 101 -4.98 20.47 5.96
N ILE A 102 -4.17 19.42 5.75
CA ILE A 102 -3.60 18.62 6.84
C ILE A 102 -2.60 19.48 7.62
N GLU A 103 -1.75 20.24 6.94
CA GLU A 103 -0.79 21.15 7.57
C GLU A 103 -1.50 22.21 8.42
N GLU A 104 -2.56 22.82 7.91
CA GLU A 104 -3.41 23.75 8.68
C GLU A 104 -3.98 23.11 9.94
N ASN A 105 -4.54 21.90 9.82
CA ASN A 105 -5.09 21.16 10.97
C ASN A 105 -4.02 20.84 12.00
N VAL A 106 -2.83 20.41 11.57
CA VAL A 106 -1.69 20.12 12.46
C VAL A 106 -1.25 21.38 13.21
N GLN A 107 -1.18 22.53 12.54
CA GLN A 107 -0.85 23.80 13.21
C GLN A 107 -1.93 24.23 14.20
N SER A 108 -3.21 24.04 13.85
CA SER A 108 -4.32 24.31 14.76
C SER A 108 -4.27 23.46 16.03
N VAL A 109 -4.04 22.15 15.89
CA VAL A 109 -3.88 21.22 17.03
C VAL A 109 -2.67 21.61 17.87
N LYS A 110 -1.54 21.96 17.24
CA LYS A 110 -0.34 22.42 17.95
C LYS A 110 -0.62 23.66 18.81
N ARG A 111 -1.40 24.61 18.30
CA ARG A 111 -1.83 25.80 19.05
C ARG A 111 -2.69 25.42 20.26
N TYR A 112 -3.70 24.58 20.05
CA TYR A 112 -4.59 24.11 21.11
C TYR A 112 -3.82 23.39 22.23
N ILE A 113 -2.86 22.52 21.88
CA ILE A 113 -1.99 21.86 22.87
C ILE A 113 -1.20 22.90 23.68
N GLY A 114 -0.69 23.96 23.04
CA GLY A 114 0.00 25.05 23.72
C GLY A 114 -0.89 25.80 24.72
N GLU A 115 -2.14 26.07 24.34
CA GLU A 115 -3.13 26.71 25.21
C GLU A 115 -3.46 25.83 26.43
N VAL A 116 -3.76 24.54 26.20
CA VAL A 116 -4.01 23.57 27.27
C VAL A 116 -2.82 23.45 28.20
N LYS A 117 -1.60 23.39 27.66
CA LYS A 117 -0.38 23.36 28.48
C LYS A 117 -0.28 24.58 29.39
N GLY A 118 -0.56 25.78 28.86
CA GLY A 118 -0.57 27.01 29.65
C GLY A 118 -1.66 27.04 30.72
N VAL A 119 -2.86 26.54 30.42
CA VAL A 119 -3.96 26.41 31.40
C VAL A 119 -3.57 25.47 32.54
N VAL A 120 -3.01 24.30 32.22
CA VAL A 120 -2.55 23.32 33.22
C VAL A 120 -1.45 23.91 34.09
N GLN A 121 -0.46 24.58 33.49
CA GLN A 121 0.62 25.21 34.25
C GLN A 121 0.09 26.24 35.26
N ARG A 122 -0.80 27.15 34.85
CA ARG A 122 -1.40 28.15 35.77
C ARG A 122 -2.19 27.50 36.91
N HIS A 123 -2.95 26.45 36.62
CA HIS A 123 -3.68 25.72 37.67
C HIS A 123 -2.73 25.05 38.66
N THR A 124 -1.61 24.48 38.20
CA THR A 124 -0.59 23.91 39.07
C THR A 124 0.02 24.96 39.99
N GLU A 125 0.40 26.13 39.44
CA GLU A 125 0.94 27.25 40.20
C GLU A 125 -0.06 27.77 41.27
N GLU A 126 -1.33 27.92 40.91
CA GLU A 126 -2.39 28.35 41.84
C GLU A 126 -2.65 27.32 42.96
N VAL A 127 -2.62 26.03 42.63
CA VAL A 127 -2.76 24.95 43.62
C VAL A 127 -1.56 24.94 44.57
N GLU A 128 -0.35 25.12 44.06
CA GLU A 128 0.87 25.19 44.87
C GLU A 128 0.81 26.38 45.86
N GLU A 129 0.46 27.58 45.40
CA GLU A 129 0.29 28.76 46.25
C GLU A 129 -0.74 28.51 47.37
N LYS A 130 -1.90 27.95 47.03
CA LYS A 130 -2.95 27.62 48.02
C LYS A 130 -2.48 26.61 49.06
N ILE A 131 -1.66 25.62 48.67
CA ILE A 131 -1.08 24.65 49.60
C ILE A 131 -0.10 25.33 50.53
N GLN A 132 0.82 26.16 50.01
CA GLN A 132 1.80 26.88 50.81
C GLN A 132 1.14 27.80 51.85
N LEU A 133 0.10 28.54 51.47
CA LEU A 133 -0.67 29.37 52.41
C LEU A 133 -1.30 28.54 53.55
N LYS A 134 -1.91 27.40 53.21
CA LYS A 134 -2.51 26.50 54.22
C LYS A 134 -1.45 25.89 55.16
N ILE A 135 -0.28 25.52 54.64
CA ILE A 135 0.84 25.03 55.46
C ILE A 135 1.26 26.12 56.46
N GLY A 136 1.49 27.36 56.00
CA GLY A 136 1.86 28.47 56.88
C GLY A 136 0.82 28.79 57.95
N ASP A 137 -0.47 28.67 57.64
CA ASP A 137 -1.55 28.82 58.63
C ASP A 137 -1.55 27.69 59.67
N ILE A 138 -1.27 26.45 59.24
CA ILE A 138 -1.14 25.30 60.15
C ILE A 138 0.08 25.46 61.05
N GLU A 139 1.23 25.85 60.52
CA GLU A 139 2.45 26.12 61.29
C GLU A 139 2.21 27.17 62.37
N LYS A 140 1.56 28.31 62.03
CA LYS A 140 1.18 29.34 63.01
C LYS A 140 0.25 28.82 64.11
N ARG A 141 -0.70 27.94 63.77
CA ARG A 141 -1.60 27.32 64.74
C ARG A 141 -0.87 26.32 65.63
N LEU A 142 0.10 25.61 65.09
CA LEU A 142 0.93 24.66 65.82
C LEU A 142 1.79 25.37 66.87
N CYS A 143 2.48 26.46 66.51
CA CYS A 143 3.27 27.26 67.47
C CYS A 143 2.43 27.72 68.68
N LYS A 144 1.21 28.22 68.43
CA LYS A 144 0.29 28.64 69.51
C LYS A 144 -0.12 27.52 70.45
N LEU A 145 -0.17 26.28 69.97
CA LEU A 145 -0.49 25.10 70.79
C LEU A 145 0.72 24.62 71.58
N GLU A 146 1.93 24.74 71.02
CA GLU A 146 3.18 24.34 71.64
C GLU A 146 3.54 25.23 72.85
N ASP A 147 3.22 26.54 72.77
CA ASP A 147 3.39 27.49 73.88
C ASP A 147 2.36 27.30 75.03
N ARG A 148 1.37 26.41 74.87
CA ARG A 148 0.35 26.13 75.90
C ARG A 148 0.89 25.10 76.90
N PRO A 149 1.00 25.40 78.21
CA PRO A 149 1.47 24.43 79.19
C PRO A 149 0.53 23.21 79.25
N LEU A 150 1.07 22.02 78.99
CA LEU A 150 0.37 20.75 79.13
C LEU A 150 0.18 20.41 80.61
N ASN A 151 -0.89 20.91 81.22
CA ASN A 151 -1.35 20.42 82.53
C ASN A 151 -2.10 19.10 82.35
N PHE A 152 -1.37 18.00 82.14
CA PHE A 152 -1.93 16.66 82.34
C PHE A 152 -2.06 16.42 83.84
N GLN A 153 -3.28 16.47 84.35
CA GLN A 153 -3.58 15.85 85.64
C GLN A 153 -3.39 14.33 85.47
N ALA A 154 -2.29 13.80 85.99
CA ALA A 154 -2.00 12.38 85.98
C ALA A 154 -3.16 11.62 86.65
N ASN A 155 -3.96 10.91 85.85
CA ASN A 155 -4.98 10.00 86.37
C ASN A 155 -4.29 8.65 86.73
N PRO A 156 -4.23 8.24 88.01
CA PRO A 156 -3.53 7.02 88.43
C PRO A 156 -4.30 5.71 88.16
N GLU A 157 -5.54 5.76 87.67
CA GLU A 157 -6.43 4.58 87.69
C GLU A 157 -6.34 3.61 86.50
N LEU A 158 -5.61 3.91 85.43
CA LEU A 158 -5.46 2.97 84.30
C LEU A 158 -4.32 1.94 84.48
N ALA A 159 -3.63 1.96 85.63
CA ALA A 159 -2.49 1.06 85.89
C ALA A 159 -2.88 -0.37 86.31
N TYR A 160 -4.16 -0.65 86.59
CA TYR A 160 -4.58 -1.92 87.15
C TYR A 160 -5.80 -2.45 86.39
N PHE A 161 -5.56 -3.25 85.35
CA PHE A 161 -6.34 -4.45 84.95
C PHE A 161 -5.92 -4.84 83.53
N ARG A 162 -4.74 -5.44 83.42
CA ARG A 162 -4.37 -6.23 82.24
C ARG A 162 -4.25 -7.68 82.70
N PRO A 163 -5.24 -8.55 82.47
CA PRO A 163 -5.08 -9.97 82.65
C PRO A 163 -4.02 -10.45 81.65
N THR A 164 -2.83 -10.80 82.11
CA THR A 164 -1.81 -11.42 81.25
C THR A 164 -2.19 -12.90 81.08
N VAL A 165 -2.81 -13.22 79.95
CA VAL A 165 -3.01 -14.62 79.56
C VAL A 165 -1.63 -15.21 79.27
N LYS A 166 -1.28 -16.32 79.94
CA LYS A 166 0.02 -16.99 79.80
C LYS A 166 0.28 -17.35 78.34
N SER A 167 1.53 -17.19 77.89
CA SER A 167 1.95 -17.60 76.55
C SER A 167 1.83 -19.11 76.37
N LEU A 168 1.41 -19.53 75.18
CA LEU A 168 1.33 -20.94 74.80
C LEU A 168 2.72 -21.47 74.43
N THR A 169 2.92 -22.78 74.54
CA THR A 169 4.12 -23.47 74.06
C THR A 169 3.77 -24.39 72.89
N PHE A 170 4.64 -24.46 71.88
CA PHE A 170 4.52 -25.35 70.74
C PHE A 170 5.69 -26.33 70.72
N ASP A 171 5.41 -27.60 70.96
CA ASP A 171 6.36 -28.70 71.02
C ASP A 171 6.20 -29.71 69.85
N GLY A 172 5.32 -29.40 68.90
CA GLY A 172 5.02 -30.24 67.74
C GLY A 172 3.98 -31.33 67.98
N GLN A 173 3.36 -31.45 69.17
CA GLN A 173 2.28 -32.43 69.41
C GLN A 173 0.95 -32.03 68.76
N THR A 174 0.65 -30.73 68.71
CA THR A 174 -0.54 -30.19 68.04
C THR A 174 -0.19 -29.68 66.64
N SER A 175 -1.15 -29.64 65.71
CA SER A 175 -0.91 -29.07 64.38
C SER A 175 -0.59 -27.56 64.47
N TRP A 176 0.26 -27.08 63.54
CA TRP A 176 0.66 -25.66 63.46
C TRP A 176 -0.55 -24.72 63.35
N THR A 177 -1.54 -25.08 62.53
CA THR A 177 -2.76 -24.28 62.31
C THR A 177 -3.59 -24.09 63.58
N LEU A 178 -3.66 -25.14 64.42
CA LEU A 178 -4.38 -25.04 65.70
C LEU A 178 -3.63 -24.14 66.68
N PHE A 179 -2.29 -24.23 66.70
CA PHE A 179 -1.45 -23.36 67.51
C PHE A 179 -1.54 -21.89 67.08
N GLU A 180 -1.45 -21.59 65.77
CA GLU A 180 -1.60 -20.21 65.27
C GLU A 180 -2.95 -19.60 65.66
N THR A 181 -4.04 -20.37 65.52
CA THR A 181 -5.39 -19.90 65.90
C THR A 181 -5.45 -19.56 67.39
N GLN A 182 -4.90 -20.41 68.26
CA GLN A 182 -4.88 -20.14 69.71
C GLN A 182 -3.94 -18.99 70.07
N PHE A 183 -2.79 -18.88 69.40
CA PHE A 183 -1.83 -17.80 69.59
C PHE A 183 -2.43 -16.44 69.21
N ASP A 184 -3.20 -16.37 68.13
CA ASP A 184 -3.86 -15.13 67.70
C ASP A 184 -4.93 -14.67 68.69
N VAL A 185 -5.72 -15.60 69.24
CA VAL A 185 -6.69 -15.30 70.29
C VAL A 185 -6.00 -14.71 71.53
N VAL A 186 -4.91 -15.34 71.98
CA VAL A 186 -4.15 -14.87 73.16
C VAL A 186 -3.44 -13.54 72.90
N SER A 187 -2.87 -13.35 71.71
CA SER A 187 -2.19 -12.11 71.35
C SER A 187 -3.16 -10.92 71.30
N SER A 188 -4.40 -11.17 70.87
CA SER A 188 -5.47 -10.17 70.79
C SER A 188 -5.99 -9.83 72.18
N ALA A 189 -6.24 -10.85 73.02
CA ALA A 189 -6.66 -10.67 74.42
C ALA A 189 -5.60 -9.90 75.24
N ASN A 190 -4.32 -10.13 74.97
CA ASN A 190 -3.21 -9.42 75.60
C ASN A 190 -2.83 -8.11 74.90
N GLY A 191 -3.53 -7.67 73.85
CA GLY A 191 -3.23 -6.45 73.11
C GLY A 191 -1.75 -6.34 72.69
N TRP A 192 -1.18 -7.42 72.16
CA TRP A 192 0.20 -7.43 71.68
C TRP A 192 0.31 -6.73 70.33
N ASN A 193 1.26 -5.81 70.20
CA ASN A 193 1.65 -5.26 68.91
C ASN A 193 2.53 -6.26 68.14
N ASN A 194 2.74 -6.00 66.85
CA ASN A 194 3.46 -6.92 65.94
C ASN A 194 4.85 -7.33 66.46
N ARG A 195 5.56 -6.41 67.14
CA ARG A 195 6.87 -6.70 67.73
C ARG A 195 6.77 -7.71 68.87
N VAL A 196 5.80 -7.52 69.78
CA VAL A 196 5.57 -8.44 70.90
C VAL A 196 5.06 -9.79 70.40
N LYS A 197 4.18 -9.81 69.40
CA LYS A 197 3.72 -11.06 68.76
C LYS A 197 4.89 -11.88 68.21
N ALA A 198 5.80 -11.25 67.47
CA ALA A 198 6.97 -11.93 66.91
C ALA A 198 7.88 -12.52 68.01
N SER A 199 8.21 -11.74 69.04
CA SER A 199 9.06 -12.23 70.15
C SER A 199 8.41 -13.37 70.93
N GLN A 200 7.10 -13.31 71.17
CA GLN A 200 6.38 -14.38 71.87
C GLN A 200 6.26 -15.64 71.01
N LEU A 201 6.06 -15.51 69.70
CA LEU A 201 5.99 -16.65 68.78
C LEU A 201 7.29 -17.46 68.81
N VAL A 202 8.44 -16.78 68.72
CA VAL A 202 9.76 -17.42 68.84
C VAL A 202 9.94 -18.05 70.22
N ALA A 203 9.55 -17.33 71.28
CA ALA A 203 9.66 -17.81 72.65
C ALA A 203 8.71 -18.98 72.97
N SER A 204 7.67 -19.21 72.17
CA SER A 204 6.72 -20.30 72.31
C SER A 204 7.24 -21.63 71.76
N LEU A 205 8.17 -21.61 70.80
CA LEU A 205 8.69 -22.83 70.18
C LEU A 205 9.61 -23.61 71.14
N ARG A 206 9.46 -24.94 71.17
CA ARG A 206 10.27 -25.86 71.98
C ARG A 206 10.62 -27.11 71.18
N GLY A 207 11.69 -27.80 71.57
CA GLY A 207 12.13 -29.03 70.91
C GLY A 207 12.52 -28.82 69.45
N THR A 208 12.26 -29.81 68.59
CA THR A 208 12.55 -29.77 67.15
C THR A 208 11.83 -28.64 66.42
N ALA A 209 10.72 -28.11 66.96
CA ALA A 209 10.03 -26.97 66.38
C ALA A 209 10.82 -25.65 66.53
N ALA A 210 11.74 -25.56 67.49
CA ALA A 210 12.63 -24.40 67.64
C ALA A 210 13.77 -24.39 66.61
N GLU A 211 14.04 -25.51 65.95
CA GLU A 211 15.12 -25.66 64.95
C GLU A 211 14.70 -25.25 63.53
N VAL A 212 13.41 -24.92 63.32
CA VAL A 212 12.81 -24.63 62.00
C VAL A 212 12.81 -23.12 61.66
N LEU A 213 13.15 -22.24 62.61
CA LEU A 213 13.28 -20.78 62.41
C LEU A 213 14.72 -20.37 62.09
#